data_AF-A0A0D2WPT4-F1
#
_entry.id   AF-A0A0D2WPT4-F1
#
_cell.length_a   1.000
_cell.length_b   1.000
_cell.length_c   1.000
_cell.angle_alpha   90.00
_cell.angle_beta   90.00
_cell.angle_gamma   90.00
#
_symmetry.space_group_name_H-M   'P 1'
#
loop_
_entity.id
_entity.type
_entity.pdbx_description
1 polymer ?
#
loop_
_entity_poly.entity_id
_entity_poly.type
_entity_poly.pdbx_seq_one_letter_code
_entity_poly.pdbx_strand_id
1 'polypeptide(L)'
;MSLTSEEVNFLIFRYLQESGFLHSAFTFGHESLITRSAASSLSREVAPGALITFLQKGLLYVEAETHLQEDGADVQCTEPFSLLTPHVCKSKSKAKKKAEKEKARKTKKKDDATEMDVAPDTKVEAKQQPLKLAMFKPDEITTLENTSEVTCCAFNAPQTHLAAAGGAIARLWELGALTKSVSSTVPTNQSILLDHGPNCKEVTHLSWNRAGTTLTTGGYDGVVRLWSTAGRLVKELTEHVTPIFAVKWNKDDSMLVSVSIDKSAVVWNAVTGQAIQRCLHHTAPLLDVDWRTERSFATCSVDTTIQVWEVGSAKPVHSFVGHSNEVNSVLWDPAANLLASGSDDCTAKIWSMASSSPLFDLQGHSAGIYCIRWSPTGVGSRNPHLPLLLATASNDSTIRLWEVANGQCINILTGMWKEVYTLSFSPDAMFLASGAFNGLMCVWSMKDGSAVKAYRHRDENDVVFNVSWSPNGDKIAAGFRSLAAVVFDVKPGSLDALPTAP
;
A
#
# COMPACT_ATOMS: atom_id res chain seq x y z
N MET A 1 -8.51 -21.20 -40.07
CA MET A 1 -7.58 -22.07 -39.33
C MET A 1 -8.06 -22.13 -37.90
N SER A 2 -8.25 -23.31 -37.33
CA SER A 2 -8.58 -23.48 -35.92
C SER A 2 -7.29 -23.47 -35.10
N LEU A 3 -7.19 -22.56 -34.13
CA LEU A 3 -6.08 -22.54 -33.17
C LEU A 3 -6.23 -23.74 -32.23
N THR A 4 -5.22 -24.58 -32.15
CA THR A 4 -5.19 -25.76 -31.27
C THR A 4 -4.84 -25.35 -29.83
N SER A 5 -5.18 -26.21 -28.86
CA SER A 5 -4.81 -25.99 -27.46
C SER A 5 -3.29 -25.92 -27.24
N GLU A 6 -2.51 -26.66 -28.03
CA GLU A 6 -1.04 -26.61 -27.97
C GLU A 6 -0.51 -25.24 -28.43
N GLU A 7 -1.07 -24.67 -29.49
CA GLU A 7 -0.71 -23.33 -29.98
C GLU A 7 -1.09 -22.23 -28.98
N VAL A 8 -2.26 -22.33 -28.34
CA VAL A 8 -2.69 -21.40 -27.28
C VAL A 8 -1.73 -21.47 -26.10
N ASN A 9 -1.41 -22.68 -25.63
CA ASN A 9 -0.47 -22.87 -24.52
C ASN A 9 0.91 -22.31 -24.89
N PHE A 10 1.37 -22.52 -26.12
CA PHE A 10 2.65 -21.97 -26.58
C PHE A 10 2.67 -20.44 -26.59
N LEU A 11 1.59 -19.79 -27.05
CA LEU A 11 1.45 -18.33 -27.03
C LEU A 11 1.49 -17.75 -25.61
N ILE A 12 0.83 -18.42 -24.65
CA ILE A 12 0.85 -18.03 -23.23
C ILE A 12 2.26 -18.20 -22.64
N PHE A 13 2.89 -19.34 -22.88
CA PHE A 13 4.26 -19.61 -22.43
C PHE A 13 5.27 -18.59 -22.97
N ARG A 14 5.19 -18.25 -24.27
CA ARG A 14 6.04 -17.23 -24.90
C ARG A 14 5.82 -15.85 -24.28
N TYR A 15 4.57 -15.46 -24.07
CA TYR A 15 4.25 -14.18 -23.41
C TYR A 15 4.85 -14.10 -22.00
N LEU A 16 4.76 -15.19 -21.21
CA LEU A 16 5.36 -15.23 -19.87
C LEU A 16 6.89 -15.10 -19.91
N GLN A 17 7.56 -15.72 -20.90
CA GLN A 17 9.00 -15.56 -21.09
C GLN A 17 9.37 -14.13 -21.49
N GLU A 18 8.68 -13.57 -22.50
CA GLU A 18 8.95 -12.23 -23.03
C GLU A 18 8.68 -11.12 -22.01
N SER A 19 7.71 -11.34 -21.12
CA SER A 19 7.34 -10.39 -20.06
C SER A 19 8.17 -10.56 -18.77
N GLY A 20 9.18 -11.44 -18.79
CA GLY A 20 10.11 -11.64 -17.67
C GLY A 20 9.58 -12.49 -16.50
N PHE A 21 8.42 -13.14 -16.65
CA PHE A 21 7.84 -14.05 -15.64
C PHE A 21 8.51 -15.44 -15.68
N LEU A 22 9.81 -15.50 -15.43
CA LEU A 22 10.64 -16.70 -15.63
C LEU A 22 10.16 -17.93 -14.85
N HIS A 23 9.73 -17.76 -13.59
CA HIS A 23 9.23 -18.87 -12.77
C HIS A 23 7.84 -19.34 -13.20
N SER A 24 6.93 -18.40 -13.50
CA SER A 24 5.60 -18.73 -14.02
C SER A 24 5.71 -19.41 -15.39
N ALA A 25 6.61 -18.94 -16.26
CA ALA A 25 6.90 -19.58 -17.54
C ALA A 25 7.45 -21.00 -17.36
N PHE A 26 8.36 -21.21 -16.40
CA PHE A 26 8.91 -22.54 -16.10
C PHE A 26 7.82 -23.51 -15.63
N THR A 27 7.04 -23.12 -14.61
CA THR A 27 5.96 -23.95 -14.07
C THR A 27 4.88 -24.21 -15.12
N PHE A 28 4.42 -23.15 -15.81
CA PHE A 28 3.42 -23.27 -16.86
C PHE A 28 3.91 -24.14 -18.02
N GLY A 29 5.17 -24.00 -18.46
CA GLY A 29 5.75 -24.82 -19.52
C GLY A 29 5.82 -26.31 -19.16
N HIS A 30 6.05 -26.62 -17.88
CA HIS A 30 6.02 -27.99 -17.37
C HIS A 30 4.61 -28.56 -17.27
N GLU A 31 3.65 -27.80 -16.72
CA GLU A 31 2.26 -28.22 -16.53
C GLU A 31 1.51 -28.36 -17.86
N SER A 32 1.75 -27.45 -18.79
CA SER A 32 1.15 -27.46 -20.14
C SER A 32 1.84 -28.43 -21.11
N LEU A 33 2.89 -29.14 -20.65
CA LEU A 33 3.68 -30.09 -21.42
C LEU A 33 4.31 -29.54 -22.71
N ILE A 34 4.46 -28.22 -22.82
CA ILE A 34 5.07 -27.55 -24.00
C ILE A 34 6.50 -28.04 -24.25
N THR A 35 7.24 -28.36 -23.20
CA THR A 35 8.61 -28.90 -23.30
C THR A 35 8.67 -30.35 -23.79
N ARG A 36 7.53 -31.07 -23.81
CA ARG A 36 7.41 -32.47 -24.27
C ARG A 36 6.63 -32.61 -25.57
N SER A 37 5.83 -31.62 -25.94
CA SER A 37 5.10 -31.60 -27.21
C SER A 37 5.99 -31.17 -28.38
N ALA A 38 5.56 -31.43 -29.61
CA ALA A 38 6.25 -31.01 -30.83
C ALA A 38 6.32 -29.46 -30.99
N ALA A 39 5.89 -28.69 -30.00
CA ALA A 39 5.93 -27.23 -29.95
C ALA A 39 7.34 -26.61 -30.06
N SER A 40 8.40 -27.42 -30.01
CA SER A 40 9.74 -26.98 -30.40
C SER A 40 9.80 -26.46 -31.84
N SER A 41 8.96 -26.95 -32.76
CA SER A 41 8.87 -26.45 -34.14
C SER A 41 8.22 -25.06 -34.23
N LEU A 42 7.28 -24.73 -33.34
CA LEU A 42 6.61 -23.43 -33.26
C LEU A 42 7.52 -22.30 -32.77
N SER A 43 8.63 -22.63 -32.11
CA SER A 43 9.57 -21.64 -31.55
C SER A 43 10.18 -20.68 -32.59
N ARG A 44 10.24 -21.08 -33.87
CA ARG A 44 10.76 -20.28 -35.00
C ARG A 44 9.68 -19.51 -35.77
N GLU A 45 8.41 -19.84 -35.58
CA GLU A 45 7.30 -19.28 -36.38
C GLU A 45 6.52 -18.19 -35.65
N VAL A 46 6.58 -18.15 -34.32
CA VAL A 46 5.86 -17.17 -33.49
C VAL A 46 6.72 -15.93 -33.24
N ALA A 47 6.30 -14.80 -33.79
CA ALA A 47 6.94 -13.50 -33.57
C ALA A 47 6.76 -13.01 -32.11
N PRO A 48 7.69 -12.18 -31.59
CA PRO A 48 7.53 -11.57 -30.27
C PRO A 48 6.22 -10.78 -30.14
N GLY A 49 5.55 -10.88 -29.00
CA GLY A 49 4.28 -10.20 -28.76
C GLY A 49 3.09 -10.75 -29.56
N ALA A 50 3.20 -11.94 -30.15
CA ALA A 50 2.12 -12.54 -30.95
C ALA A 50 0.81 -12.67 -30.16
N LEU A 51 0.85 -13.10 -28.89
CA LEU A 51 -0.35 -13.21 -28.05
C LEU A 51 -1.05 -11.87 -27.88
N ILE A 52 -0.29 -10.80 -27.60
CA ILE A 52 -0.82 -9.45 -27.44
C ILE A 52 -1.45 -8.99 -28.76
N THR A 53 -0.78 -9.25 -29.88
CA THR A 53 -1.28 -8.91 -31.22
C THR A 53 -2.59 -9.64 -31.55
N PHE A 54 -2.70 -10.92 -31.18
CA PHE A 54 -3.94 -11.69 -31.34
C PHE A 54 -5.08 -11.11 -30.50
N LEU A 55 -4.82 -10.77 -29.24
CA LEU A 55 -5.82 -10.16 -28.35
C LEU A 55 -6.25 -8.77 -28.84
N GLN A 56 -5.32 -7.95 -29.29
CA GLN A 56 -5.61 -6.63 -29.88
C GLN A 56 -6.49 -6.75 -31.12
N LYS A 57 -6.18 -7.67 -32.04
CA LYS A 57 -7.02 -7.92 -33.22
C LYS A 57 -8.40 -8.44 -32.81
N GLY A 58 -8.48 -9.35 -31.84
CA GLY A 58 -9.76 -9.85 -31.32
C GLY A 58 -10.63 -8.73 -30.77
N LEU A 59 -10.05 -7.81 -29.99
CA LEU A 59 -10.74 -6.63 -29.49
C LEU A 59 -11.23 -5.71 -30.62
N LEU A 60 -10.40 -5.47 -31.65
CA LEU A 60 -10.80 -4.69 -32.83
C LEU A 60 -11.96 -5.35 -33.61
N TYR A 61 -11.96 -6.68 -33.73
CA TYR A 61 -13.07 -7.41 -34.36
C TYR A 61 -14.35 -7.32 -33.53
N VAL A 62 -14.26 -7.47 -32.20
CA VAL A 62 -15.40 -7.30 -31.31
C VAL A 62 -15.95 -5.88 -31.42
N GLU A 63 -15.09 -4.86 -31.40
CA GLU A 63 -15.49 -3.47 -31.59
C GLU A 63 -16.21 -3.28 -32.93
N ALA A 64 -15.65 -3.79 -34.03
CA ALA A 64 -16.27 -3.73 -35.35
C ALA A 64 -17.63 -4.46 -35.38
N GLU A 65 -17.75 -5.66 -34.81
CA GLU A 65 -19.02 -6.40 -34.71
C GLU A 65 -20.07 -5.65 -33.88
N THR A 66 -19.65 -4.89 -32.87
CA THR A 66 -20.57 -4.11 -32.06
C THR A 66 -21.04 -2.81 -32.72
N HIS A 67 -20.22 -2.23 -33.60
CA HIS A 67 -20.51 -0.95 -34.23
C HIS A 67 -21.10 -1.09 -35.65
N LEU A 68 -20.97 -2.24 -36.33
CA LEU A 68 -21.67 -2.50 -37.60
C LEU A 68 -23.13 -2.92 -37.39
N GLN A 69 -24.06 -2.20 -38.05
CA GLN A 69 -25.44 -2.65 -38.26
C GLN A 69 -25.60 -3.52 -39.52
N GLU A 70 -26.74 -4.23 -39.64
CA GLU A 70 -27.07 -5.08 -40.80
C GLU A 70 -27.13 -4.30 -42.13
N ASP A 71 -27.27 -2.97 -42.08
CA ASP A 71 -27.26 -2.05 -43.24
C ASP A 71 -25.88 -1.42 -43.52
N GLY A 72 -24.85 -1.78 -42.75
CA GLY A 72 -23.49 -1.26 -42.89
C GLY A 72 -23.24 0.10 -42.25
N ALA A 73 -24.20 0.66 -41.50
CA ALA A 73 -24.03 1.93 -40.79
C ALA A 73 -23.34 1.74 -39.42
N ASP A 74 -22.44 2.67 -39.08
CA ASP A 74 -21.62 2.66 -37.86
C ASP A 74 -22.39 3.22 -36.64
N VAL A 75 -22.34 2.55 -35.50
CA VAL A 75 -23.00 2.97 -34.24
C VAL A 75 -21.96 3.20 -33.16
N GLN A 76 -21.84 4.43 -32.67
CA GLN A 76 -21.00 4.73 -31.50
C GLN A 76 -21.61 4.13 -30.23
N CYS A 77 -21.02 3.03 -29.75
CA CYS A 77 -21.23 2.50 -28.41
C CYS A 77 -20.07 2.95 -27.51
N THR A 78 -20.38 3.61 -26.38
CA THR A 78 -19.37 4.09 -25.41
C THR A 78 -19.30 3.23 -24.15
N GLU A 79 -19.93 2.05 -24.16
CA GLU A 79 -19.91 1.12 -23.03
C GLU A 79 -18.57 0.35 -23.01
N PRO A 80 -17.98 0.09 -21.83
CA PRO A 80 -16.69 -0.59 -21.73
C PRO A 80 -16.75 -2.03 -22.24
N PHE A 81 -15.70 -2.46 -22.95
CA PHE A 81 -15.53 -3.84 -23.37
C PHE A 81 -14.94 -4.69 -22.24
N SER A 82 -15.46 -5.90 -22.10
CA SER A 82 -14.94 -6.92 -21.19
C SER A 82 -14.47 -8.11 -22.02
N LEU A 83 -13.29 -8.64 -21.69
CA LEU A 83 -12.79 -9.88 -22.28
C LEU A 83 -13.40 -11.12 -21.62
N LEU A 84 -14.03 -10.97 -20.46
CA LEU A 84 -14.57 -12.07 -19.67
C LEU A 84 -16.09 -12.24 -19.84
N THR A 85 -16.77 -11.21 -20.33
CA THR A 85 -18.24 -11.21 -20.48
C THR A 85 -18.64 -10.61 -21.83
N PRO A 86 -19.66 -11.17 -22.52
CA PRO A 86 -20.16 -10.60 -23.77
C PRO A 86 -20.50 -9.11 -23.64
N HIS A 87 -20.13 -8.31 -24.64
CA HIS A 87 -20.43 -6.89 -24.63
C HIS A 87 -21.95 -6.64 -24.74
N VAL A 88 -22.48 -5.77 -23.87
CA VAL A 88 -23.91 -5.42 -23.86
C VAL A 88 -24.08 -3.93 -24.18
N CYS A 89 -24.35 -3.61 -25.45
CA CYS A 89 -24.58 -2.23 -25.84
C CYS A 89 -26.00 -1.77 -25.48
N LYS A 90 -26.11 -0.73 -24.63
CA LYS A 90 -27.41 -0.19 -24.20
C LYS A 90 -28.15 0.59 -25.29
N SER A 91 -27.51 0.95 -26.41
CA SER A 91 -28.12 1.66 -27.55
C SER A 91 -29.24 0.85 -28.21
N LYS A 92 -29.08 -0.48 -28.33
CA LYS A 92 -30.09 -1.41 -28.89
C LYS A 92 -31.37 -1.48 -28.02
N SER A 93 -31.27 -1.22 -26.72
CA SER A 93 -32.41 -1.29 -25.79
C SER A 93 -33.40 -0.11 -25.90
N LYS A 94 -32.93 1.04 -26.40
CA LYS A 94 -33.77 2.25 -26.58
C LYS A 94 -34.68 2.16 -27.81
N ALA A 95 -34.26 1.46 -28.87
CA ALA A 95 -35.08 1.26 -30.07
C ALA A 95 -36.31 0.37 -29.78
N LYS A 96 -36.13 -0.71 -28.99
CA LYS A 96 -37.22 -1.64 -28.66
C LYS A 96 -38.23 -1.02 -27.67
N LYS A 97 -37.79 -0.20 -26.72
CA LYS A 97 -38.67 0.48 -25.75
C LYS A 97 -39.45 1.68 -26.33
N LYS A 98 -39.02 2.25 -27.45
CA LYS A 98 -39.72 3.38 -28.10
C LYS A 98 -40.96 2.92 -28.88
N ALA A 99 -40.94 1.72 -29.45
CA ALA A 99 -42.08 1.14 -30.18
C ALA A 99 -43.25 0.69 -29.28
N GLU A 100 -42.99 0.31 -28.02
CA GLU A 100 -44.05 -0.08 -27.07
C GLU A 100 -44.64 1.10 -26.28
N LYS A 101 -43.88 2.20 -26.07
CA LYS A 101 -44.35 3.36 -25.29
C LYS A 101 -45.24 4.33 -26.07
N GLU A 102 -45.30 4.23 -27.40
CA GLU A 102 -46.11 5.12 -28.25
C GLU A 102 -47.58 4.64 -28.41
N LYS A 103 -47.88 3.38 -28.07
CA LYS A 103 -49.27 2.86 -28.04
C LYS A 103 -50.01 3.12 -26.71
N ALA A 104 -49.30 3.45 -25.63
CA ALA A 104 -49.90 3.56 -24.30
C ALA A 104 -50.19 5.01 -23.83
N ARG A 105 -49.84 6.03 -24.62
CA ARG A 105 -49.93 7.46 -24.20
C ARG A 105 -51.08 8.24 -24.87
N LYS A 106 -52.22 7.57 -25.10
CA LYS A 106 -53.52 8.19 -25.37
C LYS A 106 -54.54 7.85 -24.27
N THR A 107 -54.22 8.07 -23.00
CA THR A 107 -55.25 8.33 -21.98
C THR A 107 -54.63 8.93 -20.72
N LYS A 108 -55.31 9.98 -20.22
CA LYS A 108 -55.20 10.62 -18.90
C LYS A 108 -54.04 11.61 -18.67
N LYS A 109 -54.41 12.87 -18.95
CA LYS A 109 -54.00 14.12 -18.28
C LYS A 109 -54.54 14.18 -16.84
N LYS A 110 -53.73 14.68 -15.90
CA LYS A 110 -53.97 15.70 -14.84
C LYS A 110 -52.87 15.54 -13.78
N ASP A 111 -51.93 16.49 -13.70
CA ASP A 111 -51.82 17.57 -12.68
C ASP A 111 -51.27 16.96 -11.36
N ASP A 112 -50.21 17.40 -10.69
CA ASP A 112 -49.45 18.66 -10.66
C ASP A 112 -48.09 18.44 -9.94
N ALA A 113 -47.15 19.40 -10.10
CA ALA A 113 -45.99 19.83 -9.29
C ALA A 113 -45.34 18.86 -8.25
N THR A 114 -44.01 18.73 -8.06
CA THR A 114 -42.86 19.66 -8.14
C THR A 114 -41.62 18.83 -7.80
N GLU A 115 -40.50 18.96 -8.52
CA GLU A 115 -39.15 18.88 -7.91
C GLU A 115 -38.05 19.34 -8.87
N MET A 116 -37.03 19.95 -8.26
CA MET A 116 -35.99 20.80 -8.85
C MET A 116 -34.88 20.00 -9.54
N ASP A 117 -34.33 20.62 -10.59
CA ASP A 117 -33.16 20.18 -11.34
C ASP A 117 -31.89 20.08 -10.48
N VAL A 118 -31.18 18.95 -10.58
CA VAL A 118 -29.74 18.86 -10.34
C VAL A 118 -29.08 18.44 -11.67
N ALA A 119 -28.22 19.30 -12.20
CA ALA A 119 -27.46 19.08 -13.42
C ALA A 119 -26.45 17.91 -13.26
N PRO A 120 -26.17 17.14 -14.32
CA PRO A 120 -25.19 16.05 -14.25
C PRO A 120 -23.75 16.61 -14.27
N ASP A 121 -22.96 16.14 -13.29
CA ASP A 121 -21.54 16.41 -13.15
C ASP A 121 -20.77 16.08 -14.42
N THR A 122 -19.98 17.06 -14.85
CA THR A 122 -19.06 16.97 -15.97
C THR A 122 -17.84 16.16 -15.52
N LYS A 123 -17.60 15.00 -16.16
CA LYS A 123 -16.34 14.26 -16.01
C LYS A 123 -15.19 15.16 -16.45
N VAL A 124 -14.41 15.65 -15.48
CA VAL A 124 -13.12 16.30 -15.74
C VAL A 124 -12.10 15.19 -15.91
N GLU A 125 -11.79 14.82 -17.15
CA GLU A 125 -10.52 14.17 -17.47
C GLU A 125 -9.42 15.21 -17.25
N ALA A 126 -8.85 15.22 -16.05
CA ALA A 126 -7.68 16.03 -15.74
C ALA A 126 -6.50 15.49 -16.57
N LYS A 127 -6.14 16.20 -17.63
CA LYS A 127 -4.81 16.11 -18.23
C LYS A 127 -3.79 16.42 -17.14
N GLN A 128 -3.21 15.38 -16.52
CA GLN A 128 -2.22 15.53 -15.46
C GLN A 128 -0.97 16.18 -16.04
N GLN A 129 -0.71 17.43 -15.63
CA GLN A 129 0.57 18.09 -15.90
C GLN A 129 1.64 17.44 -15.02
N PRO A 130 2.86 17.23 -15.54
CA PRO A 130 3.97 16.73 -14.72
C PRO A 130 4.21 17.70 -13.56
N LEU A 131 4.23 17.16 -12.34
CA LEU A 131 4.56 17.94 -11.14
C LEU A 131 5.90 18.65 -11.36
N LYS A 132 5.95 19.96 -11.12
CA LYS A 132 7.20 20.71 -11.12
C LYS A 132 7.94 20.41 -9.82
N LEU A 133 8.65 19.30 -9.78
CA LEU A 133 9.30 18.77 -8.59
C LEU A 133 10.72 19.33 -8.44
N ALA A 134 11.03 19.89 -7.26
CA ALA A 134 12.43 20.09 -6.88
C ALA A 134 13.03 18.72 -6.53
N MET A 135 14.09 18.32 -7.22
CA MET A 135 14.72 17.02 -6.97
C MET A 135 15.71 17.12 -5.80
N PHE A 136 15.82 16.08 -4.99
CA PHE A 136 16.92 15.94 -4.04
C PHE A 136 18.26 16.00 -4.79
N LYS A 137 19.19 16.78 -4.26
CA LYS A 137 20.53 16.92 -4.85
C LYS A 137 21.41 15.72 -4.48
N PRO A 138 22.41 15.35 -5.29
CA PRO A 138 23.30 14.24 -4.96
C PRO A 138 23.99 14.35 -3.59
N ASP A 139 24.30 15.57 -3.12
CA ASP A 139 24.90 15.83 -1.80
C ASP A 139 23.91 15.67 -0.62
N GLU A 140 22.62 15.54 -0.90
CA GLU A 140 21.56 15.29 0.08
C GLU A 140 21.20 13.80 0.14
N ILE A 141 21.87 12.94 -0.64
CA ILE A 141 21.48 11.55 -0.85
C ILE A 141 22.63 10.62 -0.44
N THR A 142 22.34 9.70 0.48
CA THR A 142 23.22 8.60 0.86
C THR A 142 22.55 7.27 0.54
N THR A 143 23.11 6.50 -0.40
CA THR A 143 22.60 5.17 -0.75
C THR A 143 23.28 4.10 0.09
N LEU A 144 22.51 3.26 0.77
CA LEU A 144 22.96 2.16 1.60
C LEU A 144 22.69 0.85 0.87
N GLU A 145 23.75 0.16 0.43
CA GLU A 145 23.62 -1.07 -0.34
C GLU A 145 23.02 -2.21 0.49
N ASN A 146 22.16 -3.01 -0.12
CA ASN A 146 21.64 -4.25 0.40
C ASN A 146 21.87 -5.39 -0.60
N THR A 147 21.66 -6.62 -0.13
CA THR A 147 21.74 -7.85 -0.94
C THR A 147 20.40 -8.29 -1.52
N SER A 148 19.34 -7.57 -1.18
CA SER A 148 17.93 -7.91 -1.40
C SER A 148 17.12 -6.62 -1.42
N GLU A 149 15.93 -6.65 -2.03
CA GLU A 149 15.01 -5.52 -2.06
C GLU A 149 14.66 -5.08 -0.64
N VAL A 150 14.66 -3.77 -0.38
CA VAL A 150 14.41 -3.24 0.97
C VAL A 150 12.92 -2.98 1.12
N THR A 151 12.22 -3.92 1.77
CA THR A 151 10.77 -3.87 1.97
C THR A 151 10.37 -3.00 3.16
N CYS A 152 11.27 -2.83 4.13
CA CYS A 152 11.00 -2.07 5.34
C CYS A 152 12.24 -1.33 5.85
N CYS A 153 12.05 -0.13 6.37
CA CYS A 153 13.13 0.65 7.00
C CYS A 153 12.59 1.50 8.16
N ALA A 154 13.40 1.71 9.19
CA ALA A 154 13.00 2.49 10.36
C ALA A 154 14.20 3.05 11.13
N PHE A 155 14.13 4.33 11.46
CA PHE A 155 15.07 4.96 12.40
C PHE A 155 14.76 4.55 13.84
N ASN A 156 15.79 4.39 14.67
CA ASN A 156 15.58 4.28 16.11
C ASN A 156 15.30 5.66 16.73
N ALA A 157 14.65 5.70 17.90
CA ALA A 157 14.24 6.95 18.54
C ALA A 157 15.39 7.94 18.85
N PRO A 158 16.57 7.50 19.34
CA PRO A 158 17.74 8.37 19.51
C PRO A 158 18.38 8.84 18.19
N GLN A 159 17.92 8.31 17.05
CA GLN A 159 18.45 8.58 15.72
C GLN A 159 19.95 8.30 15.61
N THR A 160 20.39 7.19 16.20
CA THR A 160 21.75 6.68 16.07
C THR A 160 21.85 5.58 15.01
N HIS A 161 20.73 4.90 14.73
CA HIS A 161 20.68 3.77 13.81
C HIS A 161 19.51 3.89 12.84
N LEU A 162 19.73 3.40 11.62
CA LEU A 162 18.69 3.06 10.67
C LEU A 162 18.68 1.55 10.48
N ALA A 163 17.52 0.92 10.73
CA ALA A 163 17.28 -0.47 10.35
C ALA A 163 16.70 -0.51 8.93
N ALA A 164 17.17 -1.44 8.11
CA ALA A 164 16.59 -1.75 6.81
C ALA A 164 16.56 -3.27 6.65
N ALA A 165 15.47 -3.84 6.16
CA ALA A 165 15.39 -5.27 5.92
C ALA A 165 14.77 -5.59 4.56
N GLY A 166 15.16 -6.76 4.07
CA GLY A 166 14.87 -7.21 2.73
C GLY A 166 15.29 -8.66 2.55
N GLY A 167 14.43 -9.52 2.00
CA GLY A 167 14.69 -10.96 1.98
C GLY A 167 15.02 -11.48 3.40
N ALA A 168 15.89 -12.48 3.50
CA ALA A 168 16.23 -13.16 4.77
C ALA A 168 17.08 -12.33 5.77
N ILE A 169 17.40 -11.07 5.46
CA ILE A 169 18.41 -10.30 6.17
C ILE A 169 17.86 -8.94 6.60
N ALA A 170 18.16 -8.53 7.82
CA ALA A 170 18.08 -7.13 8.23
C ALA A 170 19.49 -6.55 8.47
N ARG A 171 19.64 -5.25 8.23
CA ARG A 171 20.88 -4.49 8.44
C ARG A 171 20.62 -3.31 9.34
N LEU A 172 21.56 -3.05 10.25
CA LEU A 172 21.62 -1.80 11.02
C LEU A 172 22.76 -0.93 10.51
N TRP A 173 22.44 0.34 10.27
CA TRP A 173 23.39 1.35 9.82
C TRP A 173 23.55 2.39 10.91
N GLU A 174 24.78 2.58 11.40
CA GLU A 174 25.08 3.61 12.40
C GLU A 174 25.21 4.97 11.71
N LEU A 175 24.27 5.88 11.98
CA LEU A 175 24.17 7.16 11.27
C LEU A 175 25.36 8.09 11.53
N GLY A 176 25.95 8.03 12.73
CA GLY A 176 27.14 8.81 13.08
C GLY A 176 28.32 8.49 12.16
N ALA A 177 28.45 7.24 11.73
CA ALA A 177 29.49 6.80 10.80
C ALA A 177 29.26 7.27 9.35
N LEU A 178 28.00 7.51 8.95
CA LEU A 178 27.63 7.92 7.60
C LEU A 178 28.01 9.38 7.27
N THR A 179 28.17 10.24 8.29
CA THR A 179 28.35 11.70 8.15
C THR A 179 29.64 12.17 7.47
N LYS A 180 30.51 11.25 7.01
CA LYS A 180 31.78 11.59 6.34
C LYS A 180 31.71 11.49 4.80
N SER A 181 30.54 11.20 4.25
CA SER A 181 30.35 10.88 2.84
C SER A 181 29.61 12.01 2.10
N VAL A 182 30.26 12.60 1.09
CA VAL A 182 29.79 13.79 0.35
C VAL A 182 28.90 13.39 -0.83
N SER A 183 28.03 12.38 -0.67
CA SER A 183 27.46 11.53 -1.74
C SER A 183 28.37 10.32 -2.04
N SER A 184 28.30 9.34 -1.16
CA SER A 184 28.91 8.03 -1.41
C SER A 184 27.88 6.95 -1.09
N THR A 185 27.68 6.08 -2.05
CA THR A 185 27.13 4.76 -1.78
C THR A 185 27.92 4.12 -0.64
N VAL A 186 27.23 3.61 0.37
CA VAL A 186 27.82 2.96 1.53
C VAL A 186 27.66 1.45 1.36
N PRO A 187 28.77 0.70 1.26
CA PRO A 187 28.72 -0.73 1.01
C PRO A 187 28.19 -1.51 2.23
N THR A 188 27.63 -2.69 1.96
CA THR A 188 27.04 -3.59 2.97
C THR A 188 27.98 -3.95 4.12
N ASN A 189 29.31 -3.95 3.91
CA ASN A 189 30.29 -4.31 4.94
C ASN A 189 30.43 -3.27 6.08
N GLN A 190 29.84 -2.08 5.92
CA GLN A 190 29.77 -1.05 6.98
C GLN A 190 28.49 -1.16 7.83
N SER A 191 27.60 -2.09 7.48
CA SER A 191 26.40 -2.38 8.26
C SER A 191 26.61 -3.50 9.25
N ILE A 192 25.82 -3.50 10.33
CA ILE A 192 25.72 -4.63 11.24
C ILE A 192 24.67 -5.60 10.67
N LEU A 193 25.10 -6.82 10.36
CA LEU A 193 24.25 -7.88 9.82
C LEU A 193 23.40 -8.52 10.92
N LEU A 194 22.10 -8.60 10.69
CA LEU A 194 21.16 -9.39 11.48
C LEU A 194 20.72 -10.58 10.62
N ASP A 195 21.25 -11.76 10.94
CA ASP A 195 21.00 -12.98 10.18
C ASP A 195 19.85 -13.78 10.78
N HIS A 196 18.74 -13.89 10.05
CA HIS A 196 17.53 -14.59 10.48
C HIS A 196 17.59 -16.12 10.24
N GLY A 197 18.73 -16.61 9.77
CA GLY A 197 18.98 -18.03 9.54
C GLY A 197 18.32 -18.57 8.26
N PRO A 198 18.63 -19.82 7.89
CA PRO A 198 18.30 -20.37 6.58
C PRO A 198 16.80 -20.62 6.35
N ASN A 199 16.00 -20.68 7.41
CA ASN A 199 14.56 -20.95 7.30
C ASN A 199 13.74 -19.67 7.05
N CYS A 200 14.29 -18.49 7.40
CA CYS A 200 13.62 -17.22 7.20
C CYS A 200 13.84 -16.75 5.76
N LYS A 201 12.83 -16.89 4.91
CA LYS A 201 12.92 -16.42 3.51
C LYS A 201 12.92 -14.89 3.41
N GLU A 202 12.15 -14.26 4.28
CA GLU A 202 11.91 -12.82 4.23
C GLU A 202 11.64 -12.24 5.63
N VAL A 203 12.20 -11.06 5.89
CA VAL A 203 11.80 -10.19 7.01
C VAL A 203 10.62 -9.35 6.55
N THR A 204 9.47 -9.58 7.15
CA THR A 204 8.19 -9.00 6.73
C THR A 204 7.89 -7.66 7.41
N HIS A 205 8.40 -7.46 8.63
CA HIS A 205 8.15 -6.24 9.41
C HIS A 205 9.29 -5.91 10.36
N LEU A 206 9.49 -4.61 10.61
CA LEU A 206 10.46 -4.06 11.55
C LEU A 206 9.78 -3.13 12.55
N SER A 207 10.16 -3.20 13.82
CA SER A 207 9.68 -2.26 14.84
C SER A 207 10.72 -2.06 15.94
N TRP A 208 11.16 -0.82 16.12
CA TRP A 208 11.95 -0.44 17.28
C TRP A 208 11.05 -0.32 18.50
N ASN A 209 11.56 -0.71 19.67
CA ASN A 209 10.98 -0.29 20.92
C ASN A 209 11.10 1.25 21.05
N ARG A 210 10.28 1.86 21.90
CA ARG A 210 10.22 3.31 22.07
C ARG A 210 11.55 3.91 22.52
N ALA A 211 12.30 3.20 23.36
CA ALA A 211 13.64 3.63 23.78
C ALA A 211 14.67 3.59 22.62
N GLY A 212 14.40 2.86 21.53
CA GLY A 212 15.31 2.69 20.39
C GLY A 212 16.53 1.83 20.70
N THR A 213 16.44 0.98 21.71
CA THR A 213 17.52 0.08 22.18
C THR A 213 17.38 -1.35 21.67
N THR A 214 16.16 -1.76 21.32
CA THR A 214 15.84 -3.09 20.81
C THR A 214 15.05 -2.98 19.51
N LEU A 215 15.54 -3.63 18.46
CA LEU A 215 14.82 -3.81 17.21
C LEU A 215 14.10 -5.17 17.22
N THR A 216 12.82 -5.18 16.89
CA THR A 216 12.06 -6.40 16.65
C THR A 216 11.84 -6.60 15.17
N THR A 217 12.00 -7.83 14.72
CA THR A 217 11.74 -8.24 13.34
C THR A 217 10.74 -9.39 13.30
N GLY A 218 9.74 -9.32 12.44
CA GLY A 218 8.89 -10.45 12.08
C GLY A 218 9.44 -11.16 10.85
N GLY A 219 9.51 -12.50 10.91
CA GLY A 219 9.96 -13.33 9.80
C GLY A 219 8.82 -14.05 9.08
N TYR A 220 9.07 -14.39 7.81
CA TYR A 220 8.22 -15.27 7.01
C TYR A 220 8.17 -16.70 7.57
N ASP A 221 9.15 -17.07 8.39
CA ASP A 221 9.21 -18.33 9.13
C ASP A 221 8.28 -18.37 10.37
N GLY A 222 7.55 -17.28 10.65
CA GLY A 222 6.68 -17.19 11.83
C GLY A 222 7.43 -16.87 13.11
N VAL A 223 8.69 -16.46 13.02
CA VAL A 223 9.52 -16.19 14.19
C VAL A 223 9.68 -14.68 14.42
N VAL A 224 9.40 -14.23 15.64
CA VAL A 224 9.71 -12.87 16.07
C VAL A 224 11.10 -12.86 16.69
N ARG A 225 11.98 -11.97 16.24
CA ARG A 225 13.36 -11.85 16.75
C ARG A 225 13.61 -10.47 17.32
N LEU A 226 14.23 -10.43 18.50
CA LEU A 226 14.61 -9.19 19.18
C LEU A 226 16.12 -9.03 19.11
N TRP A 227 16.58 -7.88 18.64
CA TRP A 227 17.98 -7.57 18.38
C TRP A 227 18.41 -6.34 19.18
N SER A 228 19.61 -6.39 19.73
CA SER A 228 20.26 -5.21 20.30
C SER A 228 20.76 -4.28 19.19
N THR A 229 21.00 -3.01 19.51
CA THR A 229 21.65 -2.06 18.58
C THR A 229 23.05 -2.50 18.13
N ALA A 230 23.73 -3.34 18.93
CA ALA A 230 25.00 -3.96 18.56
C ALA A 230 24.85 -5.18 17.62
N GLY A 231 23.63 -5.49 17.17
CA GLY A 231 23.31 -6.59 16.27
C GLY A 231 23.27 -7.98 16.89
N ARG A 232 23.33 -8.08 18.22
CA ARG A 232 23.19 -9.38 18.91
C ARG A 232 21.73 -9.77 19.00
N LEU A 233 21.40 -11.00 18.63
CA LEU A 233 20.09 -11.62 18.89
C LEU A 233 19.90 -11.76 20.41
N VAL A 234 18.90 -11.07 20.93
CA VAL A 234 18.53 -11.06 22.36
C VAL A 234 17.57 -12.19 22.66
N LYS A 235 16.53 -12.36 21.83
CA LYS A 235 15.49 -13.39 21.98
C LYS A 235 14.93 -13.82 20.62
N GLU A 236 14.49 -15.07 20.59
CA GLU A 236 13.69 -15.66 19.52
C GLU A 236 12.35 -16.11 20.09
N LEU A 237 11.24 -15.69 19.50
CA LEU A 237 9.88 -15.96 19.97
C LEU A 237 9.13 -16.78 18.91
N THR A 238 8.73 -18.00 19.27
CA THR A 238 8.34 -19.06 18.32
C THR A 238 6.98 -19.67 18.64
N GLU A 239 5.90 -18.94 18.42
CA GLU A 239 4.51 -19.43 18.60
C GLU A 239 3.73 -19.46 17.29
N HIS A 240 4.03 -18.55 16.36
CA HIS A 240 3.42 -18.58 15.04
C HIS A 240 4.04 -19.69 14.18
N VAL A 241 3.21 -20.28 13.32
CA VAL A 241 3.61 -21.38 12.42
C VAL A 241 3.71 -20.89 10.97
N THR A 242 3.23 -19.68 10.71
CA THR A 242 3.15 -19.08 9.38
C THR A 242 3.66 -17.63 9.42
N PRO A 243 3.89 -16.97 8.27
CA PRO A 243 4.47 -15.64 8.22
C PRO A 243 3.82 -14.65 9.18
N ILE A 244 4.66 -13.87 9.86
CA ILE A 244 4.22 -12.70 10.63
C ILE A 244 3.98 -11.56 9.64
N PHE A 245 2.87 -10.84 9.78
CA PHE A 245 2.60 -9.66 8.94
C PHE A 245 2.97 -8.35 9.63
N ALA A 246 2.69 -8.23 10.92
CA ALA A 246 3.06 -7.05 11.69
C ALA A 246 3.50 -7.43 13.11
N VAL A 247 4.39 -6.62 13.65
CA VAL A 247 4.85 -6.70 15.03
C VAL A 247 5.05 -5.30 15.59
N LYS A 248 4.45 -5.00 16.75
CA LYS A 248 4.53 -3.68 17.38
C LYS A 248 4.71 -3.76 18.89
N TRP A 249 5.55 -2.87 19.41
CA TRP A 249 5.76 -2.66 20.84
C TRP A 249 4.63 -1.85 21.47
N ASN A 250 4.32 -2.13 22.73
CA ASN A 250 3.47 -1.26 23.53
C ASN A 250 4.24 0.02 23.96
N LYS A 251 3.57 0.94 24.67
CA LYS A 251 4.10 2.30 24.90
C LYS A 251 5.19 2.33 25.99
N ASP A 252 5.22 1.36 26.89
CA ASP A 252 6.22 1.21 27.97
C ASP A 252 7.36 0.21 27.68
N ASP A 253 7.41 -0.35 26.45
CA ASP A 253 8.39 -1.35 26.01
C ASP A 253 8.37 -2.68 26.79
N SER A 254 7.36 -2.94 27.63
CA SER A 254 7.27 -4.19 28.39
C SER A 254 6.69 -5.35 27.59
N MET A 255 5.92 -5.07 26.53
CA MET A 255 5.24 -6.05 25.70
C MET A 255 5.35 -5.71 24.22
N LEU A 256 5.15 -6.73 23.40
CA LEU A 256 4.95 -6.59 21.97
C LEU A 256 3.83 -7.54 21.53
N VAL A 257 3.18 -7.20 20.43
CA VAL A 257 2.17 -8.04 19.80
C VAL A 257 2.61 -8.35 18.38
N SER A 258 2.49 -9.61 17.98
CA SER A 258 2.68 -10.07 16.60
C SER A 258 1.37 -10.60 16.04
N VAL A 259 1.16 -10.40 14.74
CA VAL A 259 0.02 -10.94 13.99
C VAL A 259 0.48 -11.71 12.78
N SER A 260 -0.27 -12.74 12.41
CA SER A 260 0.17 -13.73 11.43
C SER A 260 -0.96 -14.23 10.52
N ILE A 261 -0.54 -14.84 9.40
CA ILE A 261 -1.40 -15.59 8.49
C ILE A 261 -2.14 -16.74 9.19
N ASP A 262 -1.62 -17.23 10.32
CA ASP A 262 -2.25 -18.28 11.13
C ASP A 262 -3.53 -17.83 11.86
N LYS A 263 -4.00 -16.60 11.58
CA LYS A 263 -5.23 -16.00 12.12
C LYS A 263 -5.14 -15.66 13.60
N SER A 264 -3.93 -15.66 14.17
CA SER A 264 -3.71 -15.36 15.57
C SER A 264 -2.90 -14.09 15.77
N ALA A 265 -3.22 -13.41 16.88
CA ALA A 265 -2.35 -12.42 17.50
C ALA A 265 -1.67 -13.08 18.70
N VAL A 266 -0.38 -12.87 18.89
CA VAL A 266 0.33 -13.30 20.10
C VAL A 266 0.90 -12.08 20.82
N VAL A 267 0.55 -11.94 22.10
CA VAL A 267 1.12 -10.94 23.00
C VAL A 267 2.27 -11.57 23.74
N TRP A 268 3.41 -10.89 23.76
CA TRP A 268 4.65 -11.39 24.35
C TRP A 268 5.12 -10.46 25.45
N ASN A 269 5.70 -11.05 26.50
CA ASN A 269 6.49 -10.29 27.45
C ASN A 269 7.87 -10.06 26.85
N ALA A 270 8.25 -8.82 26.61
CA ALA A 270 9.53 -8.50 25.98
C ALA A 270 10.74 -8.84 26.85
N VAL A 271 10.59 -8.79 28.18
CA VAL A 271 11.67 -9.06 29.14
C VAL A 271 11.91 -10.56 29.29
N THR A 272 10.85 -11.37 29.43
CA THR A 272 10.99 -12.83 29.60
C THR A 272 11.06 -13.55 28.25
N GLY A 273 10.45 -13.02 27.20
CA GLY A 273 10.31 -13.68 25.89
C GLY A 273 9.19 -14.71 25.86
N GLN A 274 8.35 -14.79 26.90
CA GLN A 274 7.25 -15.74 26.95
C GLN A 274 6.00 -15.15 26.32
N ALA A 275 5.23 -16.00 25.64
CA ALA A 275 3.88 -15.65 25.22
C ALA A 275 2.98 -15.47 26.45
N ILE A 276 2.35 -14.30 26.53
CA ILE A 276 1.38 -13.96 27.58
C ILE A 276 0.00 -14.47 27.17
N GLN A 277 -0.37 -14.24 25.90
CA GLN A 277 -1.70 -14.51 25.41
C GLN A 277 -1.66 -14.79 23.91
N ARG A 278 -2.44 -15.80 23.49
CA ARG A 278 -2.75 -16.06 22.09
C ARG A 278 -4.22 -15.73 21.83
N CYS A 279 -4.46 -14.79 20.92
CA CYS A 279 -5.77 -14.29 20.54
C CYS A 279 -6.25 -15.02 19.28
N LEU A 280 -7.31 -15.82 19.42
CA LEU A 280 -7.94 -16.57 18.33
C LEU A 280 -9.41 -16.16 18.23
N HIS A 281 -9.74 -15.36 17.21
CA HIS A 281 -11.12 -14.94 16.95
C HIS A 281 -11.39 -14.71 15.46
N HIS A 282 -10.43 -14.11 14.76
CA HIS A 282 -10.52 -13.88 13.33
C HIS A 282 -10.67 -15.19 12.55
N THR A 283 -11.43 -15.13 11.45
CA THR A 283 -11.70 -16.28 10.58
C THR A 283 -10.75 -16.36 9.40
N ALA A 284 -9.96 -15.30 9.18
CA ALA A 284 -8.98 -15.15 8.11
C ALA A 284 -7.66 -14.53 8.66
N PRO A 285 -6.60 -14.45 7.83
CA PRO A 285 -5.30 -13.85 8.20
C PRO A 285 -5.42 -12.45 8.80
N LEU A 286 -4.59 -12.17 9.81
CA LEU A 286 -4.45 -10.81 10.34
C LEU A 286 -3.38 -10.05 9.57
N LEU A 287 -3.66 -8.78 9.24
CA LEU A 287 -2.80 -7.97 8.37
C LEU A 287 -2.04 -6.89 9.15
N ASP A 288 -2.65 -6.28 10.16
CA ASP A 288 -2.03 -5.23 10.96
C ASP A 288 -2.55 -5.27 12.41
N VAL A 289 -1.82 -4.60 13.29
CA VAL A 289 -2.09 -4.51 14.72
C VAL A 289 -1.62 -3.17 15.25
N ASP A 290 -2.32 -2.58 16.21
CA ASP A 290 -1.89 -1.33 16.84
C ASP A 290 -2.30 -1.21 18.31
N TRP A 291 -1.39 -0.72 19.14
CA TRP A 291 -1.62 -0.54 20.58
C TRP A 291 -2.38 0.76 20.86
N ARG A 292 -3.48 0.64 21.60
CA ARG A 292 -4.23 1.77 22.15
C ARG A 292 -3.58 2.26 23.45
N THR A 293 -3.39 1.34 24.37
CA THR A 293 -2.83 1.56 25.72
C THR A 293 -1.76 0.51 26.00
N GLU A 294 -1.22 0.45 27.23
CA GLU A 294 -0.24 -0.60 27.59
C GLU A 294 -0.81 -2.02 27.51
N ARG A 295 -2.14 -2.17 27.59
CA ARG A 295 -2.81 -3.48 27.66
C ARG A 295 -3.96 -3.63 26.66
N SER A 296 -4.26 -2.61 25.87
CA SER A 296 -5.30 -2.67 24.85
C SER A 296 -4.72 -2.45 23.46
N PHE A 297 -5.13 -3.27 22.50
CA PHE A 297 -4.70 -3.20 21.10
C PHE A 297 -5.81 -3.61 20.14
N ALA A 298 -5.73 -3.19 18.89
CA ALA A 298 -6.64 -3.58 17.82
C ALA A 298 -5.93 -4.45 16.79
N THR A 299 -6.61 -5.46 16.26
CA THR A 299 -6.16 -6.30 15.14
C THR A 299 -7.13 -6.17 13.97
N CYS A 300 -6.63 -6.20 12.75
CA CYS A 300 -7.46 -6.22 11.54
C CYS A 300 -7.14 -7.41 10.64
N SER A 301 -8.08 -7.77 9.78
CA SER A 301 -8.06 -9.06 9.08
C SER A 301 -8.68 -8.98 7.68
N VAL A 302 -8.31 -9.98 6.89
CA VAL A 302 -8.95 -10.34 5.61
C VAL A 302 -10.44 -10.64 5.78
N ASP A 303 -10.89 -11.00 6.99
CA ASP A 303 -12.31 -11.27 7.29
C ASP A 303 -13.20 -10.02 7.42
N THR A 304 -12.67 -8.86 7.03
CA THR A 304 -13.35 -7.54 7.03
C THR A 304 -13.66 -6.96 8.41
N THR A 305 -13.25 -7.64 9.49
CA THR A 305 -13.48 -7.18 10.87
C THR A 305 -12.23 -6.62 11.53
N ILE A 306 -12.45 -5.81 12.56
CA ILE A 306 -11.41 -5.31 13.45
C ILE A 306 -11.79 -5.70 14.87
N GLN A 307 -10.86 -6.33 15.59
CA GLN A 307 -11.08 -6.79 16.96
C GLN A 307 -10.22 -5.98 17.92
N VAL A 308 -10.83 -5.48 18.99
CA VAL A 308 -10.11 -4.80 20.07
C VAL A 308 -9.96 -5.76 21.23
N TRP A 309 -8.74 -5.89 21.72
CA TRP A 309 -8.35 -6.81 22.77
C TRP A 309 -7.90 -6.05 24.02
N GLU A 310 -8.03 -6.71 25.15
CA GLU A 310 -7.42 -6.33 26.42
C GLU A 310 -6.57 -7.52 26.90
N VAL A 311 -5.31 -7.29 27.24
CA VAL A 311 -4.38 -8.33 27.69
C VAL A 311 -4.92 -9.00 28.95
N GLY A 312 -5.02 -10.33 28.91
CA GLY A 312 -5.64 -11.18 29.94
C GLY A 312 -7.10 -11.55 29.65
N SER A 313 -7.76 -10.92 28.67
CA SER A 313 -9.14 -11.26 28.29
C SER A 313 -9.17 -12.37 27.25
N ALA A 314 -9.95 -13.43 27.50
CA ALA A 314 -10.05 -14.58 26.59
C ALA A 314 -10.79 -14.30 25.27
N LYS A 315 -11.53 -13.19 25.19
CA LYS A 315 -12.32 -12.76 24.03
C LYS A 315 -12.02 -11.28 23.74
N PRO A 316 -12.24 -10.83 22.49
CA PRO A 316 -12.15 -9.40 22.19
C PRO A 316 -13.16 -8.62 23.04
N VAL A 317 -12.75 -7.45 23.50
CA VAL A 317 -13.60 -6.54 24.29
C VAL A 317 -14.53 -5.72 23.40
N HIS A 318 -14.18 -5.57 22.12
CA HIS A 318 -14.99 -4.89 21.13
C HIS A 318 -14.71 -5.43 19.73
N SER A 319 -15.71 -5.34 18.85
CA SER A 319 -15.62 -5.76 17.44
C SER A 319 -16.19 -4.66 16.56
N PHE A 320 -15.36 -4.07 15.71
CA PHE A 320 -15.83 -3.15 14.68
C PHE A 320 -16.11 -3.93 13.39
N VAL A 321 -17.34 -3.77 12.89
CA VAL A 321 -17.84 -4.40 11.67
C VAL A 321 -18.44 -3.32 10.79
N GLY A 322 -18.07 -3.32 9.50
CA GLY A 322 -18.60 -2.33 8.56
C GLY A 322 -17.81 -2.22 7.25
N HIS A 323 -16.57 -2.72 7.18
CA HIS A 323 -15.87 -2.88 5.91
C HIS A 323 -16.46 -4.04 5.11
N SER A 324 -16.46 -3.90 3.79
CA SER A 324 -16.98 -4.91 2.85
C SER A 324 -15.89 -5.72 2.17
N ASN A 325 -14.62 -5.44 2.47
CA ASN A 325 -13.45 -6.16 1.96
C ASN A 325 -12.32 -6.17 3.02
N GLU A 326 -11.16 -6.74 2.67
CA GLU A 326 -10.01 -6.90 3.55
C GLU A 326 -9.60 -5.58 4.22
N VAL A 327 -9.28 -5.62 5.52
CA VAL A 327 -8.80 -4.44 6.26
C VAL A 327 -7.28 -4.50 6.35
N ASN A 328 -6.60 -3.67 5.57
CA ASN A 328 -5.16 -3.73 5.36
C ASN A 328 -4.36 -3.07 6.50
N SER A 329 -4.89 -2.03 7.14
CA SER A 329 -4.18 -1.32 8.19
C SER A 329 -5.12 -0.73 9.23
N VAL A 330 -4.66 -0.71 10.48
CA VAL A 330 -5.35 -0.10 11.62
C VAL A 330 -4.37 0.69 12.48
N LEU A 331 -4.79 1.88 12.93
CA LEU A 331 -3.98 2.74 13.79
C LEU A 331 -4.84 3.53 14.77
N TRP A 332 -4.46 3.51 16.04
CA TRP A 332 -5.02 4.41 17.05
C TRP A 332 -4.47 5.82 16.87
N ASP A 333 -5.32 6.81 17.14
CA ASP A 333 -4.90 8.20 17.16
C ASP A 333 -3.94 8.48 18.34
N PRO A 334 -3.20 9.60 18.33
CA PRO A 334 -2.27 9.94 19.41
C PRO A 334 -2.90 9.97 20.81
N ALA A 335 -4.18 10.34 20.91
CA ALA A 335 -4.92 10.36 22.18
C ALA A 335 -5.50 9.00 22.59
N ALA A 336 -5.40 7.96 21.74
CA ALA A 336 -5.94 6.63 21.95
C ALA A 336 -7.47 6.56 22.18
N ASN A 337 -8.19 7.48 21.53
CA ASN A 337 -9.65 7.61 21.58
C ASN A 337 -10.33 7.12 20.30
N LEU A 338 -9.67 7.29 19.15
CA LEU A 338 -10.19 6.97 17.82
C LEU A 338 -9.30 5.94 17.16
N LEU A 339 -9.90 4.99 16.44
CA LEU A 339 -9.19 4.06 15.58
C LEU A 339 -9.47 4.43 14.14
N ALA A 340 -8.44 4.49 13.30
CA ALA A 340 -8.59 4.55 11.84
C ALA A 340 -8.33 3.17 11.24
N SER A 341 -9.04 2.86 10.15
CA SER A 341 -8.79 1.68 9.32
C SER A 341 -8.81 2.03 7.83
N GLY A 342 -8.01 1.32 7.04
CA GLY A 342 -8.02 1.38 5.57
C GLY A 342 -8.25 -0.02 4.98
N SER A 343 -9.03 -0.10 3.90
CA SER A 343 -9.50 -1.37 3.33
C SER A 343 -9.46 -1.41 1.81
N ASP A 344 -9.46 -2.63 1.27
CA ASP A 344 -9.67 -2.93 -0.14
C ASP A 344 -11.09 -2.63 -0.65
N ASP A 345 -12.00 -2.18 0.23
CA ASP A 345 -13.32 -1.65 -0.15
C ASP A 345 -13.29 -0.18 -0.61
N CYS A 346 -12.09 0.37 -0.80
CA CYS A 346 -11.82 1.75 -1.20
C CYS A 346 -12.22 2.81 -0.16
N THR A 347 -12.55 2.41 1.08
CA THR A 347 -12.91 3.32 2.17
C THR A 347 -11.88 3.30 3.30
N ALA A 348 -11.72 4.45 3.94
CA ALA A 348 -11.14 4.51 5.28
C ALA A 348 -12.26 4.79 6.28
N LYS A 349 -12.20 4.21 7.47
CA LYS A 349 -13.22 4.42 8.51
C LYS A 349 -12.58 4.89 9.80
N ILE A 350 -13.28 5.78 10.50
CA ILE A 350 -12.92 6.22 11.85
C ILE A 350 -13.90 5.59 12.83
N TRP A 351 -13.37 4.97 13.87
CA TRP A 351 -14.14 4.25 14.89
C TRP A 351 -13.93 4.89 16.26
N SER A 352 -14.95 4.76 17.09
CA SER A 352 -14.90 5.13 18.50
C SER A 352 -15.38 3.95 19.32
N MET A 353 -14.73 3.68 20.46
CA MET A 353 -15.14 2.62 21.38
C MET A 353 -16.54 2.84 21.98
N ALA A 354 -17.11 4.04 21.84
CA ALA A 354 -18.45 4.38 22.30
C ALA A 354 -19.57 3.93 21.34
N SER A 355 -19.23 3.53 20.10
CA SER A 355 -20.19 3.19 19.05
C SER A 355 -19.81 1.89 18.35
N SER A 356 -20.81 1.10 17.96
CA SER A 356 -20.61 -0.09 17.12
C SER A 356 -20.53 0.23 15.63
N SER A 357 -21.04 1.40 15.21
CA SER A 357 -20.93 1.89 13.82
C SER A 357 -19.73 2.82 13.68
N PRO A 358 -19.14 2.94 12.47
CA PRO A 358 -18.09 3.92 12.23
C PRO A 358 -18.61 5.33 12.52
N LEU A 359 -17.78 6.15 13.15
CA LEU A 359 -18.04 7.57 13.37
C LEU A 359 -18.00 8.33 12.04
N PHE A 360 -17.04 7.98 11.19
CA PHE A 360 -16.93 8.51 9.83
C PHE A 360 -16.63 7.39 8.84
N ASP A 361 -17.28 7.46 7.68
CA ASP A 361 -16.99 6.65 6.50
C ASP A 361 -16.36 7.56 5.43
N LEU A 362 -15.02 7.51 5.32
CA LEU A 362 -14.22 8.39 4.48
C LEU A 362 -14.16 7.80 3.06
N GLN A 363 -15.08 8.25 2.21
CA GLN A 363 -15.21 7.80 0.83
C GLN A 363 -14.56 8.79 -0.16
N GLY A 364 -13.90 8.26 -1.18
CA GLY A 364 -13.36 9.08 -2.28
C GLY A 364 -12.22 8.41 -3.06
N HIS A 365 -11.54 7.43 -2.49
CA HIS A 365 -10.60 6.62 -3.26
C HIS A 365 -11.34 5.73 -4.26
N SER A 366 -10.73 5.48 -5.41
CA SER A 366 -11.30 4.61 -6.45
C SER A 366 -10.72 3.19 -6.45
N ALA A 367 -9.76 2.92 -5.57
CA ALA A 367 -9.16 1.61 -5.36
C ALA A 367 -8.76 1.41 -3.88
N GLY A 368 -8.32 0.20 -3.53
CA GLY A 368 -8.00 -0.21 -2.16
C GLY A 368 -6.98 0.69 -1.46
N ILE A 369 -7.18 0.87 -0.15
CA ILE A 369 -6.31 1.67 0.73
C ILE A 369 -5.33 0.73 1.44
N TYR A 370 -4.04 0.93 1.20
CA TYR A 370 -2.98 0.08 1.76
C TYR A 370 -2.28 0.70 2.97
N CYS A 371 -2.24 2.03 3.05
CA CYS A 371 -1.53 2.71 4.13
C CYS A 371 -2.36 3.87 4.66
N ILE A 372 -2.47 3.92 5.99
CA ILE A 372 -3.05 5.04 6.72
C ILE A 372 -2.01 5.57 7.72
N ARG A 373 -2.06 6.87 8.02
CA ARG A 373 -1.25 7.50 9.05
C ARG A 373 -2.01 8.64 9.71
N TRP A 374 -2.01 8.68 11.04
CA TRP A 374 -2.38 9.87 11.78
C TRP A 374 -1.26 10.92 11.71
N SER A 375 -1.62 12.18 11.55
CA SER A 375 -0.64 13.26 11.74
C SER A 375 -0.21 13.31 13.22
N PRO A 376 1.04 13.70 13.52
CA PRO A 376 1.50 13.85 14.89
C PRO A 376 0.99 15.16 15.51
N THR A 377 -0.32 15.42 15.39
CA THR A 377 -1.05 16.61 15.84
C THR A 377 -2.21 16.24 16.76
N GLY A 378 -2.87 17.24 17.35
CA GLY A 378 -3.96 17.04 18.29
C GLY A 378 -3.51 16.54 19.68
N VAL A 379 -4.47 16.34 20.57
CA VAL A 379 -4.22 16.01 21.98
C VAL A 379 -3.38 14.73 22.09
N GLY A 380 -2.38 14.74 22.98
CA GLY A 380 -1.48 13.60 23.20
C GLY A 380 -0.33 13.45 22.19
N SER A 381 -0.27 14.30 21.15
CA SER A 381 0.82 14.34 20.19
C SER A 381 1.92 15.36 20.54
N ARG A 382 2.97 15.44 19.71
CA ARG A 382 4.02 16.48 19.80
C ARG A 382 3.50 17.88 19.41
N ASN A 383 2.43 17.96 18.64
CA ASN A 383 1.89 19.21 18.09
C ASN A 383 0.41 19.39 18.49
N PRO A 384 0.10 19.58 19.78
CA PRO A 384 -1.27 19.54 20.29
C PRO A 384 -2.17 20.68 19.82
N HIS A 385 -1.60 21.77 19.30
CA HIS A 385 -2.32 22.94 18.82
C HIS A 385 -2.80 22.82 17.37
N LEU A 386 -2.31 21.83 16.62
CA LEU A 386 -2.68 21.61 15.23
C LEU A 386 -3.87 20.64 15.14
N PRO A 387 -4.74 20.80 14.12
CA PRO A 387 -5.86 19.89 13.90
C PRO A 387 -5.36 18.47 13.64
N LEU A 388 -6.09 17.47 14.15
CA LEU A 388 -5.80 16.07 13.89
C LEU A 388 -6.23 15.70 12.47
N LEU A 389 -5.28 15.22 11.69
CA LEU A 389 -5.47 14.80 10.31
C LEU A 389 -5.22 13.29 10.17
N LEU A 390 -5.92 12.67 9.23
CA LEU A 390 -5.62 11.33 8.74
C LEU A 390 -5.14 11.43 7.29
N ALA A 391 -4.02 10.80 6.97
CA ALA A 391 -3.58 10.59 5.59
C ALA A 391 -3.89 9.15 5.16
N THR A 392 -4.44 8.99 3.96
CA THR A 392 -4.75 7.69 3.34
C THR A 392 -4.08 7.60 1.98
N ALA A 393 -3.40 6.48 1.71
CA ALA A 393 -2.75 6.18 0.43
C ALA A 393 -3.38 4.95 -0.22
N SER A 394 -3.64 5.06 -1.53
CA SER A 394 -4.39 4.08 -2.29
C SER A 394 -3.65 3.62 -3.55
N ASN A 395 -4.09 2.46 -4.03
CA ASN A 395 -3.79 1.93 -5.36
C ASN A 395 -4.24 2.88 -6.49
N ASP A 396 -5.18 3.80 -6.23
CA ASP A 396 -5.62 4.81 -7.20
C ASP A 396 -4.57 5.91 -7.49
N SER A 397 -3.35 5.77 -6.94
CA SER A 397 -2.24 6.71 -7.09
C SER A 397 -2.47 8.08 -6.43
N THR A 398 -3.47 8.20 -5.56
CA THR A 398 -3.74 9.42 -4.79
C THR A 398 -3.46 9.24 -3.31
N ILE A 399 -3.18 10.36 -2.65
CA ILE A 399 -3.14 10.46 -1.20
C ILE A 399 -4.21 11.46 -0.80
N ARG A 400 -5.06 11.10 0.16
CA ARG A 400 -6.10 12.01 0.69
C ARG A 400 -5.79 12.40 2.11
N LEU A 401 -6.04 13.66 2.42
CA LEU A 401 -5.91 14.24 3.76
C LEU A 401 -7.30 14.54 4.30
N TRP A 402 -7.60 14.00 5.47
CA TRP A 402 -8.91 14.08 6.09
C TRP A 402 -8.81 14.83 7.42
N GLU A 403 -9.65 15.84 7.61
CA GLU A 403 -9.83 16.47 8.91
C GLU A 403 -10.81 15.63 9.74
N VAL A 404 -10.35 15.16 10.90
CA VAL A 404 -11.11 14.18 11.69
C VAL A 404 -12.22 14.83 12.52
N ALA A 405 -12.18 16.14 12.72
CA ALA A 405 -13.22 16.87 13.45
C ALA A 405 -14.60 16.80 12.76
N ASN A 406 -14.62 16.73 11.43
CA ASN A 406 -15.84 16.71 10.61
C ASN A 406 -15.88 15.57 9.58
N GLY A 407 -14.80 14.79 9.45
CA GLY A 407 -14.69 13.69 8.49
C GLY A 407 -14.53 14.15 7.03
N GLN A 408 -14.13 15.40 6.79
CA GLN A 408 -14.02 15.94 5.44
C GLN A 408 -12.63 15.75 4.83
N CYS A 409 -12.59 15.49 3.52
CA CYS A 409 -11.36 15.50 2.74
C CYS A 409 -10.93 16.96 2.51
N ILE A 410 -9.84 17.39 3.14
CA ILE A 410 -9.32 18.76 3.01
C ILE A 410 -8.35 18.92 1.84
N ASN A 411 -7.69 17.84 1.42
CA ASN A 411 -6.75 17.88 0.31
C ASN A 411 -6.61 16.53 -0.38
N ILE A 412 -6.30 16.56 -1.68
CA ILE A 412 -6.03 15.38 -2.50
C ILE A 412 -4.68 15.61 -3.17
N LEU A 413 -3.67 14.88 -2.72
CA LEU A 413 -2.31 14.97 -3.26
C LEU A 413 -2.24 14.04 -4.48
N THR A 414 -2.14 14.66 -5.65
CA THR A 414 -2.09 13.97 -6.96
C THR A 414 -0.74 14.14 -7.63
N GLY A 415 -0.40 13.23 -8.55
CA GLY A 415 0.81 13.31 -9.37
C GLY A 415 1.83 12.20 -9.11
N MET A 416 1.51 11.27 -8.21
CA MET A 416 2.08 9.93 -8.24
C MET A 416 1.48 9.21 -9.47
N TRP A 417 2.30 8.55 -10.28
CA TRP A 417 1.83 7.89 -11.52
C TRP A 417 1.45 6.41 -11.33
N LYS A 418 1.67 5.91 -10.12
CA LYS A 418 1.47 4.54 -9.70
C LYS A 418 1.04 4.49 -8.24
N GLU A 419 0.66 3.29 -7.82
CA GLU A 419 0.16 2.92 -6.51
C GLU A 419 1.04 3.47 -5.39
N VAL A 420 0.42 4.02 -4.33
CA VAL A 420 1.12 4.55 -3.16
C VAL A 420 0.98 3.57 -2.01
N TYR A 421 2.09 3.00 -1.55
CA TYR A 421 2.10 1.95 -0.52
C TYR A 421 2.50 2.42 0.86
N THR A 422 3.13 3.59 0.98
CA THR A 422 3.74 4.01 2.23
C THR A 422 3.63 5.51 2.44
N LEU A 423 3.36 5.89 3.68
CA LEU A 423 3.24 7.25 4.16
C LEU A 423 4.03 7.42 5.45
N SER A 424 4.67 8.57 5.61
CA SER A 424 5.25 8.98 6.88
C SER A 424 5.14 10.50 7.04
N PHE A 425 4.55 10.95 8.14
CA PHE A 425 4.56 12.37 8.51
C PHE A 425 5.93 12.76 9.06
N SER A 426 6.33 14.01 8.82
CA SER A 426 7.41 14.64 9.57
C SER A 426 7.00 14.86 11.03
N PRO A 427 7.94 14.86 12.00
CA PRO A 427 7.62 15.00 13.42
C PRO A 427 6.93 16.33 13.79
N ASP A 428 7.13 17.38 13.00
CA ASP A 428 6.50 18.69 13.14
C ASP A 428 5.12 18.79 12.46
N ALA A 429 4.67 17.70 11.81
CA ALA A 429 3.44 17.61 11.03
C ALA A 429 3.33 18.56 9.82
N MET A 430 4.43 19.22 9.42
CA MET A 430 4.41 20.17 8.30
C MET A 430 4.58 19.49 6.95
N PHE A 431 5.11 18.27 6.93
CA PHE A 431 5.38 17.53 5.71
C PHE A 431 4.89 16.09 5.78
N LEU A 432 4.58 15.53 4.61
CA LEU A 432 4.27 14.12 4.43
C LEU A 432 5.21 13.55 3.37
N ALA A 433 5.90 12.46 3.68
CA ALA A 433 6.64 11.68 2.68
C ALA A 433 5.78 10.52 2.20
N SER A 434 5.87 10.22 0.90
CA SER A 434 5.17 9.11 0.27
C SER A 434 6.05 8.40 -0.74
N GLY A 435 5.87 7.08 -0.89
CA GLY A 435 6.54 6.26 -1.90
C GLY A 435 5.57 5.59 -2.85
N ALA A 436 5.87 5.61 -4.14
CA ALA A 436 5.08 4.96 -5.20
C ALA A 436 5.79 3.74 -5.82
N PHE A 437 4.98 2.92 -6.51
CA PHE A 437 5.42 1.73 -7.23
C PHE A 437 6.24 1.99 -8.51
N ASN A 438 6.45 3.26 -8.88
CA ASN A 438 7.33 3.67 -9.98
C ASN A 438 8.68 4.26 -9.50
N GLY A 439 9.02 4.04 -8.22
CA GLY A 439 10.29 4.48 -7.66
C GLY A 439 10.32 5.98 -7.33
N LEU A 440 9.17 6.66 -7.43
CA LEU A 440 9.03 8.05 -7.05
C LEU A 440 8.76 8.15 -5.54
N MET A 441 9.66 8.86 -4.84
CA MET A 441 9.41 9.35 -3.50
C MET A 441 9.11 10.85 -3.58
N CYS A 442 8.01 11.28 -2.98
CA CYS A 442 7.61 12.68 -2.89
C CYS A 442 7.53 13.14 -1.44
N VAL A 443 7.86 14.40 -1.20
CA VAL A 443 7.61 15.13 0.04
C VAL A 443 6.60 16.23 -0.26
N TRP A 444 5.51 16.24 0.50
CA TRP A 444 4.38 17.14 0.33
C TRP A 444 4.31 18.13 1.49
N SER A 445 4.01 19.38 1.19
CA SER A 445 3.69 20.40 2.18
C SER A 445 2.27 20.21 2.69
N MET A 446 2.10 20.14 4.01
CA MET A 446 0.79 20.03 4.65
C MET A 446 0.02 21.36 4.69
N LYS A 447 0.69 22.47 4.36
CA LYS A 447 0.08 23.81 4.33
C LYS A 447 -0.80 24.02 3.10
N ASP A 448 -0.34 23.55 1.94
CA ASP A 448 -0.97 23.80 0.64
C ASP A 448 -1.15 22.54 -0.23
N GLY A 449 -0.63 21.39 0.20
CA GLY A 449 -0.67 20.14 -0.56
C GLY A 449 0.30 20.08 -1.73
N SER A 450 1.20 21.05 -1.87
CA SER A 450 2.18 21.07 -2.96
C SER A 450 3.28 20.02 -2.73
N ALA A 451 3.76 19.41 -3.82
CA ALA A 451 4.96 18.58 -3.76
C ALA A 451 6.20 19.48 -3.69
N VAL A 452 6.90 19.48 -2.56
CA VAL A 452 8.04 20.37 -2.29
C VAL A 452 9.38 19.77 -2.69
N LYS A 453 9.54 18.45 -2.56
CA LYS A 453 10.72 17.71 -3.03
C LYS A 453 10.33 16.34 -3.57
N ALA A 454 11.15 15.82 -4.48
CA ALA A 454 11.04 14.42 -4.90
C ALA A 454 12.40 13.78 -5.17
N TYR A 455 12.39 12.46 -5.14
CA TYR A 455 13.48 11.63 -5.62
C TYR A 455 12.91 10.59 -6.56
N ARG A 456 13.58 10.39 -7.68
CA ARG A 456 13.29 9.30 -8.61
C ARG A 456 14.56 8.48 -8.75
N HIS A 457 14.45 7.19 -8.49
CA HIS A 457 15.56 6.27 -8.72
C HIS A 457 15.89 6.23 -10.23
N ARG A 458 17.11 5.81 -10.59
CA ARG A 458 17.56 5.77 -12.01
C ARG A 458 16.78 4.77 -12.84
N ASP A 459 16.30 3.71 -12.20
CA ASP A 459 15.43 2.72 -12.83
C ASP A 459 13.96 3.15 -12.66
N GLU A 460 13.29 3.39 -13.78
CA GLU A 460 11.89 3.82 -13.80
C GLU A 460 10.90 2.73 -13.36
N ASN A 461 11.35 1.47 -13.27
CA ASN A 461 10.59 0.33 -12.77
C ASN A 461 10.93 -0.03 -11.32
N ASP A 462 11.71 0.79 -10.63
CA ASP A 462 11.97 0.60 -9.21
C ASP A 462 10.69 0.84 -8.39
N VAL A 463 10.65 0.34 -7.16
CA VAL A 463 9.48 0.42 -6.27
C VAL A 463 9.94 0.98 -4.93
N VAL A 464 9.20 1.95 -4.39
CA VAL A 464 9.40 2.41 -3.01
C VAL A 464 8.47 1.62 -2.08
N PHE A 465 9.01 0.65 -1.35
CA PHE A 465 8.21 -0.19 -0.45
C PHE A 465 7.91 0.50 0.87
N ASN A 466 8.84 1.31 1.37
CA ASN A 466 8.72 1.94 2.68
C ASN A 466 9.38 3.32 2.67
N VAL A 467 8.75 4.27 3.39
CA VAL A 467 9.35 5.57 3.70
C VAL A 467 9.20 5.85 5.19
N SER A 468 10.23 6.42 5.80
CA SER A 468 10.25 6.71 7.23
C SER A 468 10.94 8.05 7.47
N TRP A 469 10.25 8.96 8.15
CA TRP A 469 10.91 10.15 8.70
C TRP A 469 11.70 9.80 9.95
N SER A 470 12.86 10.42 10.08
CA SER A 470 13.64 10.39 11.31
C SER A 470 12.92 11.11 12.46
N PRO A 471 13.16 10.71 13.73
CA PRO A 471 12.52 11.31 14.90
C PRO A 471 12.77 12.82 15.08
N ASN A 472 13.88 13.34 14.55
CA ASN A 472 14.22 14.77 14.58
C ASN A 472 13.70 15.54 13.35
N GLY A 473 13.28 14.84 12.29
CA GLY A 473 12.75 15.46 11.07
C GLY A 473 13.81 16.02 10.11
N ASP A 474 15.08 15.72 10.31
CA ASP A 474 16.20 16.17 9.46
C ASP A 474 16.61 15.13 8.41
N LYS A 475 16.05 13.92 8.47
CA LYS A 475 16.29 12.84 7.48
C LYS A 475 15.03 12.08 7.12
N ILE A 476 15.00 11.55 5.89
CA ILE A 476 14.02 10.58 5.40
C ILE A 476 14.78 9.32 4.96
N ALA A 477 14.32 8.14 5.33
CA ALA A 477 14.78 6.87 4.77
C ALA A 477 13.72 6.32 3.83
N ALA A 478 14.13 5.74 2.71
CA ALA A 478 13.25 4.99 1.83
C ALA A 478 13.89 3.68 1.39
N GLY A 479 13.11 2.59 1.41
CA GLY A 479 13.51 1.27 0.92
C GLY A 479 13.07 1.04 -0.52
N PHE A 480 14.00 0.62 -1.36
CA PHE A 480 13.79 0.40 -2.79
C PHE A 480 13.95 -1.08 -3.20
N ARG A 481 13.31 -1.44 -4.32
CA ARG A 481 13.47 -2.76 -4.94
C ARG A 481 14.87 -2.98 -5.51
N SER A 482 15.55 -1.92 -5.95
CA SER A 482 16.92 -1.93 -6.47
C SER A 482 18.03 -2.29 -5.45
N LEU A 483 17.68 -3.01 -4.38
CA LEU A 483 18.58 -3.45 -3.32
C LEU A 483 19.21 -2.28 -2.55
N ALA A 484 18.49 -1.16 -2.41
CA ALA A 484 19.00 0.04 -1.79
C ALA A 484 18.05 0.55 -0.70
N ALA A 485 18.61 0.93 0.44
CA ALA A 485 17.96 1.87 1.35
C ALA A 485 18.59 3.24 1.11
N VAL A 486 17.80 4.27 0.81
CA VAL A 486 18.31 5.61 0.54
C VAL A 486 17.95 6.53 1.69
N VAL A 487 18.94 7.25 2.21
CA VAL A 487 18.77 8.28 3.23
C VAL A 487 18.88 9.65 2.58
N PHE A 488 17.88 10.48 2.79
CA PHE A 488 17.79 11.85 2.30
C PHE A 488 17.99 12.81 3.45
N ASP A 489 18.98 13.69 3.33
CA ASP A 489 19.17 14.80 4.26
C ASP A 489 18.22 15.95 3.93
N VAL A 490 17.42 16.32 4.92
CA VAL A 490 16.47 17.43 4.87
C VAL A 490 17.07 18.60 5.63
N LYS A 491 17.79 19.46 4.91
CA LYS A 491 18.38 20.68 5.49
C LYS A 491 17.27 21.63 5.97
N PRO A 492 17.45 22.35 7.08
CA PRO A 492 16.50 23.38 7.51
C PRO A 492 16.19 24.37 6.39
N GLY A 493 14.90 24.65 6.15
CA GLY A 493 14.43 25.54 5.08
C GLY A 493 14.52 24.96 3.66
N SER A 494 15.06 23.75 3.46
CA SER A 494 15.17 23.14 2.11
C SER A 494 13.83 22.65 1.53
N LEU A 495 12.78 22.62 2.35
CA LEU A 495 11.42 22.23 1.98
C LEU A 495 10.48 23.43 1.90
N ASP A 496 10.98 24.66 2.12
CA ASP A 496 10.19 25.86 1.90
C ASP A 496 9.89 25.98 0.41
N ALA A 497 8.63 26.24 0.07
CA ALA A 497 8.21 26.41 -1.31
C ALA A 497 9.06 27.50 -1.98
N LEU A 498 9.55 27.23 -3.19
CA LEU A 498 10.14 28.27 -4.04
C LEU A 498 9.12 29.43 -4.12
N PRO A 499 9.54 30.69 -3.92
CA PRO A 499 8.63 31.82 -4.05
C PRO A 499 7.98 31.73 -5.43
N THR A 500 6.65 31.72 -5.46
CA THR A 500 5.88 31.85 -6.69
C THR A 500 6.40 33.09 -7.41
N ALA A 501 6.92 32.92 -8.63
CA ALA A 501 7.41 34.03 -9.43
C ALA A 501 6.31 35.13 -9.52
N PRO A 502 6.70 36.42 -9.46
CA PRO A 502 5.77 37.54 -9.34
C PRO A 502 4.79 37.67 -10.51
#